data_AF-A0A1X7U8W2-F1
#
_entry.id   AF-A0A1X7U8W2-F1
#
_cell.length_a   1.000
_cell.length_b   1.000
_cell.length_c   1.000
_cell.angle_alpha   90.00
_cell.angle_beta   90.00
_cell.angle_gamma   90.00
#
_symmetry.space_group_name_H-M   'P 1'
#
loop_
_entity.id
_entity.type
_entity.pdbx_description
1 polymer ?
#
loop_
_entity_poly.entity_id
_entity_poly.type
_entity_poly.pdbx_seq_one_letter_code
_entity_poly.pdbx_strand_id
1 'polypeptide(L)'
;MKAYYGSGLESIAQSAGYSDSTIAKCTNFKRTHQFLLKVWEALYRVIIKAYIDKNQKNDLLEEVTHLLISSAENKRSPKELMEMMNSLATLELKNEVMLFINNNCDKTWKFWADFVFENCYAYMALFISIRGSNWDLRVASLKHMLPLFAAFDRDNYQRIIPHHLADLLIYLAEILSYLKSGGFTVHITDDDWRAVGLDEAHEMCINKDMKSAVTYPTEQYLQKTSLFFNYRIKLSKSFLQQLFPQSCNTSNNSTIEDVSKDAFKKEKDIQLMICTIDESSLLPSTLQTDRGLINTFNGQKATAEQCHDMLNFRSIGEESVKNYIQKQLLGNSNTTTIRRKKLLTMSVKPKSKKRKTVQERESEKLIKCLQRRLAWANSGLMDSQVYQQYSIYPRALCDDSGIPHKSAKCSWTTKLLTRYQNVMPKVAANDIPTEWTPQCVVIDAMFMIHAKPLRSTKTIEDYTKQLFNRFIKEYFSCGVNEIHVIFDKATDSHFNPKVYEQKRRDCSKSSSSHHQHLSFEFSKFLPTTTWQCILECRTCKEHLIKGIGLTFYQISHLWITEQQILILAGCFDDDVAWVISSGAASVPQPEPKYYSNAKEADQLIQIFL
;
A
#
# COMPACT_ATOMS: atom_id res chain seq x y z
N MET A 1 13.00 5.84 18.15
CA MET A 1 13.15 4.36 18.15
C MET A 1 14.08 3.84 17.05
N LYS A 2 13.77 3.95 15.75
CA LYS A 2 14.54 3.26 14.68
C LYS A 2 16.06 3.51 14.71
N ALA A 3 16.51 4.76 14.82
CA ALA A 3 17.94 5.10 14.91
C ALA A 3 18.63 4.60 16.18
N TYR A 4 17.87 4.50 17.27
CA TYR A 4 18.39 4.24 18.62
C TYR A 4 18.35 2.76 19.01
N TYR A 5 17.47 1.98 18.37
CA TYR A 5 17.24 0.57 18.74
C TYR A 5 18.51 -0.29 18.64
N GLY A 6 19.10 -0.37 17.44
CA GLY A 6 20.34 -1.13 17.22
C GLY A 6 21.62 -0.45 17.74
N SER A 7 21.49 0.73 18.34
CA SER A 7 22.61 1.54 18.83
C SER A 7 22.78 1.43 20.34
N GLY A 8 21.87 0.72 21.03
CA GLY A 8 21.97 0.43 22.47
C GLY A 8 20.62 0.27 23.17
N LEU A 9 19.51 0.80 22.65
CA LEU A 9 18.20 0.64 23.32
C LEU A 9 17.77 -0.83 23.41
N GLU A 10 18.19 -1.70 22.50
CA GLU A 10 17.94 -3.14 22.57
C GLU A 10 18.53 -3.74 23.86
N SER A 11 19.80 -3.46 24.15
CA SER A 11 20.48 -3.93 25.37
C SER A 11 19.86 -3.36 26.65
N ILE A 12 19.49 -2.07 26.65
CA ILE A 12 18.80 -1.43 27.78
C ILE A 12 17.40 -2.02 27.99
N ALA A 13 16.69 -2.35 26.91
CA ALA A 13 15.39 -2.99 27.01
C ALA A 13 15.48 -4.40 27.63
N GLN A 14 16.50 -5.18 27.25
CA GLN A 14 16.74 -6.52 27.77
C GLN A 14 17.04 -6.51 29.27
N SER A 15 17.85 -5.56 29.75
CA SER A 15 18.18 -5.46 31.19
C SER A 15 16.97 -5.12 32.06
N ALA A 16 16.00 -4.38 31.53
CA ALA A 16 14.73 -4.07 32.20
C ALA A 16 13.60 -5.09 31.92
N GLY A 17 13.92 -6.28 31.39
CA GLY A 17 12.95 -7.37 31.22
C GLY A 17 11.95 -7.17 30.06
N TYR A 18 12.27 -6.33 29.08
CA TYR A 18 11.47 -6.20 27.86
C TYR A 18 11.89 -7.22 26.81
N SER A 19 10.92 -7.83 26.13
CA SER A 19 11.20 -8.76 25.03
C SER A 19 11.51 -8.03 23.73
N ASP A 20 12.55 -8.48 23.03
CA ASP A 20 13.03 -7.89 21.76
C ASP A 20 11.92 -7.75 20.73
N SER A 21 11.08 -8.78 20.59
CA SER A 21 10.02 -8.83 19.58
C SER A 21 8.98 -7.73 19.74
N THR A 22 8.70 -7.30 20.98
CA THR A 22 7.67 -6.30 21.28
C THR A 22 8.18 -4.88 21.04
N ILE A 23 9.41 -4.59 21.51
CA ILE A 23 10.00 -3.25 21.44
C ILE A 23 10.55 -2.96 20.03
N ALA A 24 11.21 -3.92 19.39
CA ALA A 24 11.77 -3.76 18.04
C ALA A 24 10.72 -3.40 16.99
N LYS A 25 9.52 -3.97 17.11
CA LYS A 25 8.42 -3.74 16.17
C LYS A 25 7.44 -2.66 16.63
N CYS A 26 7.55 -2.19 17.87
CA CYS A 26 6.60 -1.28 18.52
C CYS A 26 5.13 -1.75 18.39
N THR A 27 4.88 -3.06 18.45
CA THR A 27 3.55 -3.65 18.20
C THR A 27 2.59 -3.48 19.37
N ASN A 28 3.13 -3.29 20.58
CA ASN A 28 2.33 -3.00 21.77
C ASN A 28 2.59 -1.56 22.21
N PHE A 29 1.62 -0.66 21.94
CA PHE A 29 1.73 0.76 22.23
C PHE A 29 2.02 1.01 23.71
N LYS A 30 1.20 0.47 24.62
CA LYS A 30 1.33 0.68 26.07
C LYS A 30 2.71 0.29 26.58
N ARG A 31 3.19 -0.90 26.21
CA ARG A 31 4.51 -1.40 26.64
C ARG A 31 5.65 -0.57 26.04
N THR A 32 5.53 -0.16 24.79
CA THR A 32 6.53 0.68 24.11
C THR A 32 6.59 2.09 24.70
N HIS A 33 5.43 2.69 24.99
CA HIS A 33 5.33 3.99 25.64
C HIS A 33 5.96 3.98 27.03
N GLN A 34 5.62 2.98 27.86
CA GLN A 34 6.23 2.84 29.19
C GLN A 34 7.74 2.64 29.13
N PHE A 35 8.24 1.87 28.16
CA PHE A 35 9.67 1.72 27.95
C PHE A 35 10.33 3.06 27.58
N LEU A 36 9.74 3.81 26.64
CA LEU A 36 10.26 5.10 26.20
C LEU A 36 10.32 6.14 27.34
N LEU A 37 9.31 6.19 28.20
CA LEU A 37 9.31 7.06 29.39
C LEU A 37 10.49 6.71 30.31
N LYS A 38 10.62 5.43 30.67
CA LYS A 38 11.66 4.96 31.60
C LYS A 38 13.07 5.16 31.06
N VAL A 39 13.30 4.83 29.78
CA VAL A 39 14.65 4.98 29.20
C VAL A 39 15.03 6.43 28.96
N TRP A 40 14.05 7.29 28.63
CA TRP A 40 14.26 8.72 28.55
C TRP A 40 14.67 9.28 29.92
N GLU A 41 13.96 8.90 30.98
CA GLU A 41 14.26 9.33 32.34
C GLU A 41 15.62 8.80 32.84
N ALA A 42 15.94 7.53 32.57
CA ALA A 42 17.24 6.94 32.92
C ALA A 42 18.40 7.70 32.26
N LEU A 43 18.33 7.95 30.95
CA LEU A 43 19.35 8.70 30.22
C LEU A 43 19.42 10.17 30.70
N TYR A 44 18.27 10.80 30.97
CA TYR A 44 18.23 12.15 31.54
C TYR A 44 18.95 12.20 32.89
N ARG A 45 18.63 11.29 33.81
CA ARG A 45 19.27 11.22 35.14
C ARG A 45 20.78 11.00 35.04
N VAL A 46 21.25 10.15 34.13
CA VAL A 46 22.70 9.93 33.89
C VAL A 46 23.38 11.21 33.39
N ILE A 47 22.79 11.92 32.42
CA ILE A 47 23.36 13.18 31.90
C ILE A 47 23.39 14.27 32.97
N ILE A 48 22.31 14.42 33.74
CA ILE A 48 22.24 15.42 34.82
C ILE A 48 23.20 15.08 35.95
N LYS A 49 23.33 13.80 36.33
CA LYS A 49 24.32 13.37 37.31
C LYS A 49 25.74 13.71 36.84
N ALA A 50 26.07 13.42 35.58
CA ALA A 50 27.36 13.79 35.00
C ALA A 50 27.61 15.31 35.03
N TYR A 51 26.58 16.15 34.87
CA TYR A 51 26.67 17.59 35.03
C TYR A 51 26.94 18.01 36.49
N ILE A 52 26.19 17.45 37.44
CA ILE A 52 26.31 17.74 38.87
C ILE A 52 27.71 17.37 39.35
N ASP A 53 28.17 16.16 39.03
CA ASP A 53 29.47 15.62 39.44
C ASP A 53 30.62 16.48 38.89
N LYS A 54 30.54 16.87 37.61
CA LYS A 54 31.61 17.64 36.96
C LYS A 54 31.70 19.08 37.45
N ASN A 55 30.57 19.71 37.73
CA ASN A 55 30.52 21.11 38.16
C ASN A 55 30.40 21.27 39.68
N GLN A 56 30.50 20.16 40.43
CA GLN A 56 30.42 20.12 41.90
C GLN A 56 29.16 20.81 42.45
N LYS A 57 28.02 20.63 41.78
CA LYS A 57 26.73 21.27 42.14
C LYS A 57 25.95 20.45 43.18
N ASN A 58 26.63 19.84 44.14
CA ASN A 58 25.98 19.01 45.17
C ASN A 58 25.04 19.84 46.05
N ASP A 59 25.40 21.09 46.34
CA ASP A 59 24.57 22.02 47.11
C ASP A 59 23.18 22.23 46.48
N LEU A 60 23.12 22.31 45.14
CA LEU A 60 21.85 22.44 44.41
C LEU A 60 20.97 21.18 44.57
N LEU A 61 21.60 20.00 44.58
CA LEU A 61 20.89 18.74 44.81
C LEU A 61 20.35 18.66 46.24
N GLU A 62 21.13 19.12 47.21
CA GLU A 62 20.70 19.21 48.61
C GLU A 62 19.53 20.19 48.78
N GLU A 63 19.59 21.36 48.16
CA GLU A 63 18.51 22.35 48.17
C GLU A 63 17.21 21.81 47.57
N VAL A 64 17.29 21.16 46.40
CA VAL A 64 16.14 20.50 45.76
C VAL A 64 15.59 19.38 46.65
N THR A 65 16.46 18.58 47.27
CA THR A 65 16.04 17.49 48.16
C THR A 65 15.33 18.02 49.40
N HIS A 66 15.86 19.08 50.03
CA HIS A 66 15.23 19.73 51.16
C HIS A 66 13.87 20.35 50.77
N LEU A 67 13.76 20.95 49.59
CA LEU A 67 12.50 21.45 49.05
C LEU A 67 11.46 20.33 48.88
N LEU A 68 11.86 19.17 48.37
CA LEU A 68 10.98 18.01 48.19
C LEU A 68 10.48 17.46 49.53
N ILE A 69 11.39 17.22 50.48
CA ILE A 69 11.06 16.70 51.82
C ILE A 69 10.12 17.68 52.54
N SER A 70 10.49 18.96 52.60
CA SER A 70 9.65 19.97 53.26
C SER A 70 8.28 20.12 52.60
N SER A 71 8.18 19.95 51.27
CA SER A 71 6.89 20.03 50.58
C SER A 71 6.01 18.81 50.86
N ALA A 72 6.61 17.61 50.95
CA ALA A 72 5.90 16.40 51.36
C ALA A 72 5.40 16.49 52.81
N GLU A 73 6.25 16.94 53.75
CA GLU A 73 5.90 17.14 55.16
C GLU A 73 4.75 18.15 55.32
N ASN A 74 4.81 19.25 54.56
CA ASN A 74 3.78 20.29 54.57
C ASN A 74 2.52 19.92 53.75
N LYS A 75 2.46 18.71 53.17
CA LYS A 75 1.35 18.23 52.32
C LYS A 75 1.00 19.22 51.19
N ARG A 76 2.00 19.88 50.62
CA ARG A 76 1.80 20.77 49.47
C ARG A 76 1.27 19.98 48.29
N SER A 77 0.51 20.65 47.45
CA SER A 77 0.08 20.11 46.17
C SER A 77 1.26 20.00 45.19
N PRO A 78 1.20 19.08 44.21
CA PRO A 78 2.19 19.03 43.13
C PRO A 78 2.35 20.36 42.37
N LYS A 79 1.28 21.14 42.27
CA LYS A 79 1.29 22.45 41.61
C LYS A 79 2.13 23.47 42.38
N GLU A 80 1.94 23.56 43.70
CA GLU A 80 2.73 24.44 44.56
C GLU A 80 4.21 24.05 44.53
N LEU A 81 4.52 22.75 44.59
CA LEU A 81 5.90 22.27 44.46
C LEU A 81 6.51 22.69 43.12
N MET A 82 5.78 22.57 42.00
CA MET A 82 6.27 22.98 40.68
C MET A 82 6.52 24.49 40.60
N GLU A 83 5.67 25.32 41.21
CA GLU A 83 5.87 26.77 41.28
C GLU A 83 7.15 27.12 42.07
N MET A 84 7.41 26.42 43.18
CA MET A 84 8.65 26.56 43.94
C MET A 84 9.88 26.03 43.18
N MET A 85 9.76 24.91 42.47
CA MET A 85 10.87 24.40 41.65
C MET A 85 11.22 25.36 40.51
N ASN A 86 10.24 26.07 39.94
CA ASN A 86 10.48 27.06 38.90
C ASN A 86 11.31 28.26 39.38
N SER A 87 11.31 28.58 40.68
CA SER A 87 12.19 29.63 41.20
C SER A 87 13.66 29.19 41.29
N LEU A 88 13.90 27.90 41.51
CA LEU A 88 15.25 27.30 41.49
C LEU A 88 15.75 27.05 40.06
N ALA A 89 14.84 26.75 39.11
CA ALA A 89 15.16 26.46 37.72
C ALA A 89 15.37 27.74 36.88
N THR A 90 16.40 28.53 37.24
CA THR A 90 16.70 29.79 36.57
C THR A 90 17.14 29.61 35.11
N LEU A 91 17.01 30.67 34.32
CA LEU A 91 17.45 30.66 32.92
C LEU A 91 18.96 30.47 32.82
N GLU A 92 19.72 31.00 33.78
CA GLU A 92 21.16 30.84 33.90
C GLU A 92 21.54 29.37 34.10
N LEU A 93 20.89 28.68 35.04
CA LEU A 93 21.14 27.27 35.30
C LEU A 93 20.80 26.42 34.06
N LYS A 94 19.69 26.71 33.39
CA LYS A 94 19.32 26.04 32.13
C LYS A 94 20.41 26.24 31.07
N ASN A 95 20.91 27.45 30.90
CA ASN A 95 21.96 27.74 29.92
C ASN A 95 23.27 27.03 30.28
N GLU A 96 23.64 26.98 31.57
CA GLU A 96 24.82 26.27 32.07
C GLU A 96 24.75 24.76 31.74
N VAL A 97 23.60 24.12 32.02
CA VAL A 97 23.36 22.70 31.71
C VAL A 97 23.43 22.46 30.19
N MET A 98 22.79 23.31 29.38
CA MET A 98 22.81 23.15 27.93
C MET A 98 24.22 23.36 27.34
N LEU A 99 25.01 24.28 27.89
CA LEU A 99 26.41 24.46 27.50
C LEU A 99 27.25 23.22 27.81
N PHE A 100 27.07 22.63 29.00
CA PHE A 100 27.73 21.37 29.35
C PHE A 100 27.38 20.23 28.38
N ILE A 101 26.10 20.08 28.06
CA ILE A 101 25.62 19.04 27.13
C ILE A 101 26.23 19.22 25.73
N ASN A 102 26.27 20.47 25.24
CA ASN A 102 26.72 20.78 23.88
C ASN A 102 28.25 20.80 23.70
N ASN A 103 29.02 21.07 24.76
CA ASN A 103 30.48 21.16 24.69
C ASN A 103 31.20 19.80 24.75
N ASN A 104 30.47 18.68 24.78
CA ASN A 104 31.08 17.36 24.77
C ASN A 104 31.59 16.98 23.37
N CYS A 105 32.84 16.49 23.28
CA CYS A 105 33.47 16.12 22.02
C CYS A 105 33.07 14.73 21.49
N ASP A 106 32.48 13.86 22.32
CA ASP A 106 32.13 12.49 21.96
C ASP A 106 30.84 12.43 21.10
N LYS A 107 30.95 11.87 19.88
CA LYS A 107 29.79 11.67 19.00
C LYS A 107 28.74 10.76 19.61
N THR A 108 29.13 9.77 20.41
CA THR A 108 28.18 8.90 21.12
C THR A 108 27.40 9.69 22.16
N TRP A 109 28.07 10.56 22.92
CA TRP A 109 27.42 11.49 23.84
C TRP A 109 26.41 12.36 23.10
N LYS A 110 26.84 13.05 22.03
CA LYS A 110 25.95 13.92 21.23
C LYS A 110 24.70 13.19 20.75
N PHE A 111 24.86 11.98 20.21
CA PHE A 111 23.75 11.17 19.70
C PHE A 111 22.68 10.88 20.77
N TRP A 112 23.09 10.55 21.99
CA TRP A 112 22.19 10.26 23.11
C TRP A 112 21.70 11.50 23.85
N ALA A 113 22.49 12.57 23.89
CA ALA A 113 22.01 13.88 24.33
C ALA A 113 20.87 14.37 23.42
N ASP A 114 21.04 14.25 22.09
CA ASP A 114 19.99 14.54 21.13
C ASP A 114 18.79 13.60 21.29
N PHE A 115 18.96 12.35 21.76
CA PHE A 115 17.82 11.51 22.13
C PHE A 115 17.00 12.15 23.26
N VAL A 116 17.68 12.55 24.34
CA VAL A 116 17.03 13.05 25.56
C VAL A 116 16.42 14.42 25.36
N PHE A 117 17.16 15.39 24.84
CA PHE A 117 16.76 16.80 24.85
C PHE A 117 16.05 17.27 23.58
N GLU A 118 16.10 16.45 22.53
CA GLU A 118 15.63 16.87 21.21
C GLU A 118 14.62 15.88 20.61
N ASN A 119 15.02 14.63 20.40
CA ASN A 119 14.28 13.69 19.55
C ASN A 119 13.20 12.92 20.30
N CYS A 120 13.51 12.36 21.48
CA CYS A 120 12.51 11.74 22.35
C CYS A 120 11.77 12.81 23.16
N TYR A 121 12.42 13.94 23.48
CA TYR A 121 11.79 15.08 24.14
C TYR A 121 10.52 15.54 23.44
N ALA A 122 10.52 15.65 22.10
CA ALA A 122 9.33 16.03 21.35
C ALA A 122 8.14 15.07 21.57
N TYR A 123 8.41 13.77 21.77
CA TYR A 123 7.38 12.79 22.11
C TYR A 123 6.94 12.90 23.58
N MET A 124 7.87 13.13 24.51
CA MET A 124 7.57 13.38 25.93
C MET A 124 6.70 14.63 26.08
N ALA A 125 7.06 15.72 25.41
CA ALA A 125 6.32 16.98 25.39
C ALA A 125 4.91 16.80 24.81
N LEU A 126 4.75 16.00 23.74
CA LEU A 126 3.42 15.67 23.22
C LEU A 126 2.59 14.92 24.25
N PHE A 127 3.16 13.92 24.92
CA PHE A 127 2.45 13.18 25.96
C PHE A 127 2.03 14.08 27.12
N ILE A 128 2.95 14.90 27.64
CA ILE A 128 2.70 15.86 28.72
C ILE A 128 1.65 16.89 28.30
N SER A 129 1.68 17.36 27.03
CA SER A 129 0.71 18.31 26.50
C SER A 129 -0.73 17.78 26.51
N ILE A 130 -0.90 16.48 26.24
CA ILE A 130 -2.21 15.82 26.30
C ILE A 130 -2.63 15.67 27.76
N ARG A 131 -1.72 15.23 28.63
CA ARG A 131 -1.99 15.05 30.05
C ARG A 131 -2.41 16.34 30.76
N GLY A 132 -1.74 17.44 30.46
CA GLY A 132 -2.02 18.76 31.02
C GLY A 132 -2.95 19.64 30.17
N SER A 133 -3.60 19.09 29.14
CA SER A 133 -4.52 19.83 28.26
C SER A 133 -3.91 21.11 27.65
N ASN A 134 -2.59 21.12 27.40
CA ASN A 134 -1.85 22.28 26.90
C ASN A 134 -1.74 22.25 25.37
N TRP A 135 -2.58 23.05 24.71
CA TRP A 135 -2.67 23.09 23.25
C TRP A 135 -1.40 23.60 22.57
N ASP A 136 -0.80 24.67 23.08
CA ASP A 136 0.36 25.29 22.45
C ASP A 136 1.57 24.36 22.52
N LEU A 137 1.76 23.66 23.65
CA LEU A 137 2.78 22.62 23.79
C LEU A 137 2.52 21.45 22.84
N ARG A 138 1.25 21.05 22.64
CA ARG A 138 0.87 19.99 21.69
C ARG A 138 1.26 20.37 20.26
N VAL A 139 0.94 21.60 19.84
CA VAL A 139 1.27 22.11 18.50
C VAL A 139 2.78 22.21 18.30
N ALA A 140 3.50 22.76 19.29
CA ALA A 140 4.95 22.83 19.26
C ALA A 140 5.57 21.42 19.15
N SER A 141 5.10 20.47 19.95
CA SER A 141 5.59 19.09 19.94
C SER A 141 5.41 18.42 18.57
N LEU A 142 4.25 18.59 17.92
CA LEU A 142 4.01 18.09 16.57
C LEU A 142 4.97 18.69 15.54
N LYS A 143 5.24 19.99 15.63
CA LYS A 143 6.21 20.68 14.77
C LYS A 143 7.62 20.12 14.96
N HIS A 144 8.01 19.83 16.20
CA HIS A 144 9.33 19.24 16.53
C HIS A 144 9.46 17.75 16.13
N MET A 145 8.36 16.99 16.11
CA MET A 145 8.37 15.60 15.66
C MET A 145 8.42 15.44 14.13
N LEU A 146 7.95 16.44 13.39
CA LEU A 146 7.81 16.39 11.94
C LEU A 146 9.14 16.07 11.20
N PRO A 147 10.30 16.67 11.52
CA PRO A 147 11.58 16.27 10.95
C PRO A 147 11.90 14.79 11.14
N LEU A 148 11.58 14.20 12.29
CA LEU A 148 11.83 12.78 12.58
C LEU A 148 11.02 11.88 11.67
N PHE A 149 9.74 12.21 11.47
CA PHE A 149 8.87 11.47 10.56
C PHE A 149 9.34 11.57 9.11
N ALA A 150 9.77 12.75 8.69
CA ALA A 150 10.33 12.95 7.35
C ALA A 150 11.63 12.15 7.17
N ALA A 151 12.56 12.20 8.13
CA ALA A 151 13.86 11.52 8.05
C ALA A 151 13.72 9.99 7.90
N PHE A 152 12.75 9.39 8.60
CA PHE A 152 12.54 7.94 8.62
C PHE A 152 11.40 7.45 7.73
N ASP A 153 11.09 8.18 6.65
CA ASP A 153 10.15 7.79 5.60
C ASP A 153 8.74 7.44 6.14
N ARG A 154 8.26 8.21 7.11
CA ARG A 154 6.88 8.11 7.62
C ARG A 154 5.98 9.02 6.80
N ASP A 155 5.77 8.62 5.55
CA ASP A 155 5.09 9.40 4.49
C ASP A 155 3.75 9.99 4.97
N ASN A 156 2.93 9.24 5.71
CA ASN A 156 1.64 9.71 6.22
C ASN A 156 1.80 10.91 7.17
N TYR A 157 2.66 10.80 8.19
CA TYR A 157 2.87 11.87 9.16
C TYR A 157 3.62 13.06 8.54
N GLN A 158 4.56 12.80 7.62
CA GLN A 158 5.23 13.84 6.85
C GLN A 158 4.23 14.68 6.03
N ARG A 159 3.11 14.08 5.59
CA ARG A 159 2.06 14.79 4.85
C ARG A 159 1.04 15.46 5.75
N ILE A 160 0.50 14.73 6.72
CA ILE A 160 -0.64 15.16 7.53
C ILE A 160 -0.25 16.31 8.47
N ILE A 161 0.92 16.25 9.11
CA ILE A 161 1.29 17.26 10.10
C ILE A 161 1.44 18.65 9.48
N PRO A 162 2.16 18.86 8.35
CA PRO A 162 2.22 20.17 7.70
C PRO A 162 0.85 20.72 7.29
N HIS A 163 -0.03 19.88 6.75
CA HIS A 163 -1.38 20.30 6.38
C HIS A 163 -2.18 20.70 7.63
N HIS A 164 -2.18 19.85 8.66
CA HIS A 164 -2.82 20.16 9.94
C HIS A 164 -2.32 21.49 10.50
N LEU A 165 -1.01 21.74 10.49
CA LEU A 165 -0.43 23.00 10.96
C LEU A 165 -0.84 24.20 10.08
N ALA A 166 -1.02 24.02 8.77
CA ALA A 166 -1.54 25.05 7.89
C ALA A 166 -3.03 25.32 8.14
N ASP A 167 -3.82 24.27 8.37
CA ASP A 167 -5.25 24.37 8.71
C ASP A 167 -5.45 25.15 10.01
N LEU A 168 -4.58 24.95 11.01
CA LEU A 168 -4.64 25.72 12.25
C LEU A 168 -4.49 27.24 12.05
N LEU A 169 -3.83 27.69 10.97
CA LEU A 169 -3.67 29.13 10.69
C LEU A 169 -4.95 29.76 10.13
N ILE A 170 -5.88 28.96 9.59
CA ILE A 170 -7.13 29.43 9.00
C ILE A 170 -8.35 29.15 9.90
N TYR A 171 -8.16 28.49 11.03
CA TYR A 171 -9.23 28.24 11.99
C TYR A 171 -9.76 29.54 12.58
N LEU A 172 -11.08 29.59 12.80
CA LEU A 172 -11.73 30.71 13.49
C LEU A 172 -11.16 30.87 14.90
N ALA A 173 -11.04 32.12 15.35
CA ALA A 173 -10.46 32.44 16.66
C ALA A 173 -11.20 31.75 17.82
N GLU A 174 -12.52 31.58 17.70
CA GLU A 174 -13.36 30.89 18.68
C GLU A 174 -12.97 29.41 18.83
N ILE A 175 -12.69 28.72 17.72
CA ILE A 175 -12.24 27.33 17.71
C ILE A 175 -10.85 27.24 18.36
N LEU A 176 -9.94 28.14 18.00
CA LEU A 176 -8.60 28.17 18.59
C LEU A 176 -8.64 28.47 20.08
N SER A 177 -9.54 29.36 20.53
CA SER A 177 -9.77 29.66 21.93
C SER A 177 -10.25 28.42 22.68
N TYR A 178 -11.24 27.71 22.13
CA TYR A 178 -11.75 26.46 22.70
C TYR A 178 -10.66 25.37 22.80
N LEU A 179 -9.81 25.23 21.78
CA LEU A 179 -8.68 24.29 21.81
C LEU A 179 -7.66 24.70 22.87
N LYS A 180 -7.32 25.99 22.98
CA LYS A 180 -6.40 26.53 23.98
C LYS A 180 -6.91 26.39 25.41
N SER A 181 -8.22 26.41 25.62
CA SER A 181 -8.84 26.11 26.91
C SER A 181 -8.91 24.61 27.23
N GLY A 182 -8.25 23.75 26.43
CA GLY A 182 -8.20 22.31 26.65
C GLY A 182 -9.26 21.49 25.89
N GLY A 183 -10.03 22.10 24.97
CA GLY A 183 -11.13 21.45 24.23
C GLY A 183 -10.72 20.32 23.27
N PHE A 184 -9.46 19.89 23.28
CA PHE A 184 -8.93 18.76 22.50
C PHE A 184 -8.66 17.50 23.36
N THR A 185 -8.91 17.59 24.66
CA THR A 185 -8.74 16.51 25.64
C THR A 185 -9.98 16.41 26.52
N VAL A 186 -10.06 15.32 27.29
CA VAL A 186 -11.08 15.14 28.33
C VAL A 186 -10.45 14.58 29.60
N HIS A 187 -11.03 14.97 30.73
CA HIS A 187 -10.71 14.44 32.04
C HIS A 187 -11.71 13.32 32.37
N ILE A 188 -11.22 12.08 32.41
CA ILE A 188 -12.05 10.92 32.80
C ILE A 188 -12.24 10.89 34.32
N THR A 189 -11.23 11.36 35.05
CA THR A 189 -11.25 11.58 36.51
C THR A 189 -11.01 13.06 36.77
N ASP A 190 -11.42 13.55 37.94
CA ASP A 190 -11.23 14.96 38.35
C ASP A 190 -9.77 15.30 38.70
N ASP A 191 -8.81 14.44 38.32
CA ASP A 191 -7.40 14.64 38.60
C ASP A 191 -6.74 15.52 37.54
N ASP A 192 -5.97 16.50 38.01
CA ASP A 192 -5.06 17.28 37.17
C ASP A 192 -3.99 16.37 36.54
N TRP A 193 -3.50 16.75 35.35
CA TRP A 193 -2.48 16.02 34.59
C TRP A 193 -2.85 14.57 34.21
N ARG A 194 -4.14 14.21 34.27
CA ARG A 194 -4.65 12.89 33.85
C ARG A 194 -5.58 12.95 32.65
N ALA A 195 -5.62 14.08 31.95
CA ALA A 195 -6.40 14.20 30.73
C ALA A 195 -5.91 13.20 29.67
N VAL A 196 -6.81 12.86 28.75
CA VAL A 196 -6.55 11.98 27.62
C VAL A 196 -7.10 12.62 26.34
N GLY A 197 -6.56 12.24 25.19
CA GLY A 197 -7.12 12.69 23.91
C GLY A 197 -8.54 12.17 23.71
N LEU A 198 -9.36 12.90 22.94
CA LEU A 198 -10.76 12.52 22.69
C LEU A 198 -10.92 11.09 22.15
N ASP A 199 -10.08 10.69 21.20
CA ASP A 199 -10.08 9.32 20.64
C ASP A 199 -9.68 8.26 21.68
N GLU A 200 -8.69 8.58 22.52
CA GLU A 200 -8.27 7.69 23.60
C GLU A 200 -9.37 7.54 24.66
N ALA A 201 -10.06 8.62 25.02
CA ALA A 201 -11.21 8.57 25.91
C ALA A 201 -12.35 7.73 25.34
N HIS A 202 -12.64 7.90 24.04
CA HIS A 202 -13.63 7.10 23.36
C HIS A 202 -13.25 5.61 23.36
N GLU A 203 -11.98 5.26 23.13
CA GLU A 203 -11.51 3.88 23.22
C GLU A 203 -11.61 3.34 24.67
N MET A 204 -11.24 4.13 25.68
CA MET A 204 -11.23 3.74 27.08
C MET A 204 -12.62 3.59 27.70
N CYS A 205 -13.57 4.45 27.33
CA CYS A 205 -14.87 4.55 27.98
C CYS A 205 -16.01 3.91 27.18
N ILE A 206 -15.88 3.78 25.85
CA ILE A 206 -16.96 3.29 24.99
C ILE A 206 -16.52 2.01 24.28
N ASN A 207 -15.45 2.05 23.48
CA ASN A 207 -15.10 0.89 22.64
C ASN A 207 -14.69 -0.32 23.48
N LYS A 208 -13.92 -0.13 24.55
CA LYS A 208 -13.52 -1.23 25.44
C LYS A 208 -14.74 -1.91 26.07
N ASP A 209 -15.68 -1.13 26.57
CA ASP A 209 -16.91 -1.65 27.20
C ASP A 209 -17.79 -2.33 26.15
N MET A 210 -17.87 -1.79 24.93
CA MET A 210 -18.64 -2.36 23.82
C MET A 210 -18.04 -3.70 23.37
N LYS A 211 -16.72 -3.75 23.17
CA LYS A 211 -15.99 -4.99 22.84
C LYS A 211 -16.14 -6.06 23.92
N SER A 212 -16.31 -5.66 25.18
CA SER A 212 -16.53 -6.58 26.30
C SER A 212 -17.99 -7.06 26.39
N ALA A 213 -18.94 -6.23 25.95
CA ALA A 213 -20.38 -6.52 26.03
C ALA A 213 -20.95 -7.25 24.81
N VAL A 214 -20.25 -7.21 23.67
CA VAL A 214 -20.72 -7.74 22.38
C VAL A 214 -19.84 -8.91 21.94
N THR A 215 -20.35 -10.14 22.06
CA THR A 215 -19.68 -11.36 21.59
C THR A 215 -19.94 -11.66 20.12
N TYR A 216 -21.08 -11.23 19.58
CA TYR A 216 -21.47 -11.38 18.18
C TYR A 216 -22.15 -10.10 17.66
N PRO A 217 -21.42 -9.22 16.96
CA PRO A 217 -21.98 -7.97 16.47
C PRO A 217 -22.76 -8.20 15.18
N THR A 218 -24.09 -8.33 15.26
CA THR A 218 -24.95 -8.01 14.12
C THR A 218 -25.31 -6.52 14.17
N GLU A 219 -25.59 -5.91 13.01
CA GLU A 219 -25.96 -4.49 12.95
C GLU A 219 -27.21 -4.18 13.80
N GLN A 220 -28.23 -5.05 13.73
CA GLN A 220 -29.42 -4.96 14.56
C GLN A 220 -29.12 -5.10 16.06
N TYR A 221 -28.20 -6.01 16.43
CA TYR A 221 -27.79 -6.16 17.82
C TYR A 221 -27.03 -4.93 18.33
N LEU A 222 -26.16 -4.33 17.52
CA LEU A 222 -25.46 -3.09 17.86
C LEU A 222 -26.43 -1.93 18.03
N GLN A 223 -27.38 -1.73 17.11
CA GLN A 223 -28.42 -0.70 17.21
C GLN A 223 -29.31 -0.87 18.45
N LYS A 224 -29.70 -2.10 18.77
CA LYS A 224 -30.47 -2.38 19.98
C LYS A 224 -29.64 -2.17 21.25
N THR A 225 -28.38 -2.60 21.24
CA THR A 225 -27.48 -2.50 22.40
C THR A 225 -27.12 -1.03 22.67
N SER A 226 -26.93 -0.21 21.65
CA SER A 226 -26.62 1.22 21.81
C SER A 226 -27.70 1.98 22.58
N LEU A 227 -28.98 1.61 22.41
CA LEU A 227 -30.11 2.23 23.13
C LEU A 227 -30.03 2.03 24.65
N PHE A 228 -29.48 0.93 25.14
CA PHE A 228 -29.41 0.60 26.57
C PHE A 228 -27.97 0.57 27.11
N PHE A 229 -26.99 0.97 26.30
CA PHE A 229 -25.57 0.82 26.62
C PHE A 229 -25.17 1.59 27.87
N ASN A 230 -25.61 2.85 27.97
CA ASN A 230 -25.38 3.69 29.14
C ASN A 230 -25.99 3.09 30.42
N TYR A 231 -27.18 2.47 30.31
CA TYR A 231 -27.83 1.81 31.44
C TYR A 231 -27.04 0.56 31.88
N ARG A 232 -26.59 -0.27 30.93
CA ARG A 232 -25.77 -1.46 31.23
C ARG A 232 -24.44 -1.09 31.87
N ILE A 233 -23.73 -0.09 31.33
CA ILE A 233 -22.49 0.41 31.94
C ILE A 233 -22.75 0.91 33.36
N LYS A 234 -23.81 1.71 33.56
CA LYS A 234 -24.17 2.21 34.89
C LYS A 234 -24.44 1.06 35.85
N LEU A 235 -25.22 0.07 35.43
CA LEU A 235 -25.54 -1.12 36.23
C LEU A 235 -24.28 -1.94 36.57
N SER A 236 -23.40 -2.19 35.60
CA SER A 236 -22.13 -2.88 35.85
C SER A 236 -21.20 -2.11 36.78
N LYS A 237 -21.10 -0.78 36.63
CA LYS A 237 -20.33 0.09 37.54
C LYS A 237 -20.92 0.08 38.95
N SER A 238 -22.24 0.22 39.08
CA SER A 238 -22.93 0.15 40.37
C SER A 238 -22.77 -1.22 41.04
N PHE A 239 -22.83 -2.30 40.27
CA PHE A 239 -22.59 -3.65 40.78
C PHE A 239 -21.15 -3.83 41.28
N LEU A 240 -20.15 -3.35 40.53
CA LEU A 240 -18.75 -3.36 40.97
C LEU A 240 -18.53 -2.49 42.21
N GLN A 241 -19.17 -1.32 42.28
CA GLN A 241 -19.13 -0.44 43.46
C GLN A 241 -19.72 -1.12 44.71
N GLN A 242 -20.82 -1.86 44.55
CA GLN A 242 -21.43 -2.62 45.64
C GLN A 242 -20.58 -3.80 46.09
N LEU A 243 -19.95 -4.52 45.16
CA LEU A 243 -19.09 -5.66 45.47
C LEU A 243 -17.73 -5.23 46.05
N PHE A 244 -17.22 -4.07 45.63
CA PHE A 244 -15.89 -3.58 45.99
C PHE A 244 -15.91 -2.10 46.46
N PRO A 245 -16.67 -1.76 47.51
CA PRO A 245 -16.87 -0.36 47.94
C PRO A 245 -15.56 0.34 48.34
N GLN A 246 -14.60 -0.41 48.88
CA GLN A 246 -13.27 0.12 49.23
C GLN A 246 -12.43 0.54 48.01
N SER A 247 -12.71 -0.01 46.83
CA SER A 247 -11.99 0.35 45.59
C SER A 247 -12.53 1.61 44.92
N CYS A 248 -13.70 2.11 45.34
CA CYS A 248 -14.37 3.26 44.74
C CYS A 248 -14.29 4.53 45.59
N ASN A 249 -13.92 4.43 46.87
CA ASN A 249 -13.70 5.56 47.78
C ASN A 249 -12.22 5.97 47.85
N THR A 250 -11.61 6.29 46.71
CA THR A 250 -10.32 7.00 46.71
C THR A 250 -10.56 8.42 46.25
N SER A 251 -10.99 9.29 47.17
CA SER A 251 -10.71 10.72 47.07
C SER A 251 -9.19 10.90 47.20
N ASN A 252 -8.47 10.60 46.13
CA ASN A 252 -7.04 10.78 46.09
C ASN A 252 -6.79 12.27 45.89
N ASN A 253 -6.67 13.02 46.98
CA ASN A 253 -5.91 14.25 46.92
C ASN A 253 -4.52 13.86 46.38
N SER A 254 -4.13 14.39 45.23
CA SER A 254 -2.84 14.09 44.61
C SER A 254 -1.72 14.49 45.58
N THR A 255 -1.05 13.50 46.16
CA THR A 255 0.12 13.70 47.00
C THR A 255 1.37 13.88 46.14
N ILE A 256 2.36 14.58 46.67
CA ILE A 256 3.69 14.70 46.03
C ILE A 256 4.34 13.32 45.87
N GLU A 257 4.09 12.41 46.81
CA GLU A 257 4.61 11.05 46.78
C GLU A 257 3.60 10.06 46.18
N ASP A 258 4.03 9.30 45.17
CA ASP A 258 3.31 8.15 44.64
C ASP A 258 3.85 6.86 45.27
N VAL A 259 3.16 6.38 46.30
CA VAL A 259 3.52 5.17 47.06
C VAL A 259 2.96 3.88 46.42
N SER A 260 2.46 3.95 45.18
CA SER A 260 1.87 2.80 44.52
C SER A 260 2.92 1.74 44.15
N LYS A 261 2.51 0.46 44.16
CA LYS A 261 3.35 -0.65 43.69
C LYS A 261 3.86 -0.44 42.26
N ASP A 262 3.06 0.22 41.43
CA ASP A 262 3.43 0.55 40.05
C ASP A 262 4.53 1.62 39.99
N ALA A 263 4.51 2.63 40.87
CA ALA A 263 5.58 3.62 40.97
C ALA A 263 6.91 2.98 41.41
N PHE A 264 6.90 2.16 42.47
CA PHE A 264 8.09 1.42 42.91
C PHE A 264 8.67 0.54 41.81
N LYS A 265 7.81 -0.16 41.05
CA LYS A 265 8.26 -0.97 39.93
C LYS A 265 8.89 -0.13 38.82
N LYS A 266 8.29 1.02 38.48
CA LYS A 266 8.87 1.93 37.47
C LYS A 266 10.24 2.43 37.90
N GLU A 267 10.39 2.87 39.14
CA GLU A 267 11.66 3.34 39.67
C GLU A 267 12.71 2.23 39.66
N LYS A 268 12.36 1.01 40.09
CA LYS A 268 13.25 -0.15 40.01
C LYS A 268 13.73 -0.41 38.57
N ASP A 269 12.82 -0.37 37.60
CA ASP A 269 13.18 -0.57 36.19
C ASP A 269 14.10 0.57 35.68
N ILE A 270 13.87 1.82 36.10
CA ILE A 270 14.74 2.97 35.75
C ILE A 270 16.13 2.78 36.34
N GLN A 271 16.25 2.39 37.60
CA GLN A 271 17.54 2.14 38.25
C GLN A 271 18.33 1.02 37.55
N LEU A 272 17.66 -0.06 37.13
CA LEU A 272 18.29 -1.11 36.32
C LEU A 272 18.83 -0.57 34.99
N MET A 273 18.08 0.32 34.32
CA MET A 273 18.54 0.98 33.09
C MET A 273 19.74 1.90 33.36
N ILE A 274 19.73 2.67 34.45
CA ILE A 274 20.86 3.52 34.87
C ILE A 274 22.12 2.68 35.09
N CYS A 275 22.04 1.61 35.90
CA CYS A 275 23.17 0.70 36.12
C CYS A 275 23.72 0.16 34.78
N THR A 276 22.83 -0.25 33.88
CA THR A 276 23.22 -0.76 32.55
C THR A 276 23.94 0.31 31.70
N ILE A 277 23.47 1.56 31.75
CA ILE A 277 24.07 2.70 31.04
C ILE A 277 25.46 3.02 31.60
N ASP A 278 25.60 3.03 32.93
CA ASP A 278 26.86 3.33 33.62
C ASP A 278 27.90 2.22 33.42
N GLU A 279 27.52 0.95 33.61
CA GLU A 279 28.38 -0.22 33.42
C GLU A 279 28.92 -0.31 31.98
N SER A 280 28.09 0.06 31.00
CA SER A 280 28.51 0.09 29.59
C SER A 280 29.31 1.35 29.22
N SER A 281 29.48 2.30 30.13
CA SER A 281 30.14 3.59 29.85
C SER A 281 29.59 4.26 28.58
N LEU A 282 28.25 4.25 28.44
CA LEU A 282 27.55 4.85 27.30
C LEU A 282 27.74 6.36 27.27
N LEU A 283 27.67 7.00 28.44
CA LEU A 283 27.73 8.45 28.64
C LEU A 283 28.81 8.84 29.68
N PRO A 284 30.09 8.59 29.40
CA PRO A 284 31.17 8.90 30.34
C PRO A 284 31.35 10.42 30.47
N SER A 285 31.49 10.91 31.69
CA SER A 285 31.53 12.34 32.03
C SER A 285 32.88 13.03 31.77
N THR A 286 33.95 12.26 31.54
CA THR A 286 35.35 12.73 31.58
C THR A 286 36.14 12.57 30.29
N LEU A 287 35.51 12.16 29.18
CA LEU A 287 36.25 11.95 27.94
C LEU A 287 36.87 13.23 27.40
N GLN A 288 38.15 13.14 27.05
CA GLN A 288 38.92 14.21 26.41
C GLN A 288 38.99 14.04 24.88
N THR A 289 38.60 12.88 24.35
CA THR A 289 38.72 12.53 22.92
C THR A 289 37.44 11.89 22.38
N ASP A 290 37.10 12.19 21.13
CA ASP A 290 35.98 11.59 20.41
C ASP A 290 36.22 10.09 20.16
N ARG A 291 35.35 9.23 20.71
CA ARG A 291 35.40 7.77 20.47
C ARG A 291 34.73 7.39 19.15
N GLY A 292 34.08 8.34 18.49
CA GLY A 292 33.17 8.11 17.38
C GLY A 292 31.80 7.65 17.87
N LEU A 293 30.90 7.37 16.93
CA LEU A 293 29.58 6.81 17.23
C LEU A 293 29.70 5.29 17.38
N ILE A 294 29.54 4.81 18.61
CA ILE A 294 29.73 3.41 18.99
C ILE A 294 28.55 2.89 19.80
N ASN A 295 28.20 1.62 19.59
CA ASN A 295 27.33 0.90 20.50
C ASN A 295 28.21 0.30 21.59
N THR A 296 28.16 0.87 22.79
CA THR A 296 29.06 0.48 23.89
C THR A 296 28.74 -0.88 24.48
N PHE A 297 27.54 -1.42 24.25
CA PHE A 297 27.13 -2.74 24.76
C PHE A 297 27.76 -3.90 24.00
N ASN A 298 28.09 -3.71 22.71
CA ASN A 298 28.67 -4.76 21.86
C ASN A 298 29.97 -4.34 21.16
N GLY A 299 30.44 -3.11 21.39
CA GLY A 299 31.66 -2.55 20.80
C GLY A 299 31.56 -2.22 19.30
N GLN A 300 30.39 -2.35 18.68
CA GLN A 300 30.21 -2.09 17.26
C GLN A 300 30.38 -0.59 16.97
N LYS A 301 31.29 -0.23 16.06
CA LYS A 301 31.46 1.14 15.58
C LYS A 301 30.57 1.40 14.37
N ALA A 302 29.96 2.58 14.29
CA ALA A 302 29.21 2.99 13.10
C ALA A 302 30.15 3.22 11.92
N THR A 303 29.72 2.84 10.71
CA THR A 303 30.41 3.24 9.48
C THR A 303 30.34 4.76 9.28
N ALA A 304 31.18 5.33 8.40
CA ALA A 304 31.14 6.76 8.11
C ALA A 304 29.74 7.23 7.64
N GLU A 305 29.09 6.44 6.78
CA GLU A 305 27.72 6.71 6.31
C GLU A 305 26.69 6.61 7.43
N GLN A 306 26.75 5.56 8.26
CA GLN A 306 25.86 5.42 9.43
C GLN A 306 26.05 6.57 10.42
N CYS A 307 27.29 6.98 10.66
CA CYS A 307 27.62 8.09 11.54
C CYS A 307 27.05 9.41 11.02
N HIS A 308 27.21 9.67 9.72
CA HIS A 308 26.60 10.84 9.07
C HIS A 308 25.07 10.81 9.20
N ASP A 309 24.42 9.72 8.81
CA ASP A 309 22.95 9.61 8.85
C ASP A 309 22.39 9.71 10.26
N MET A 310 23.05 9.08 11.25
CA MET A 310 22.56 9.05 12.64
C MET A 310 22.78 10.34 13.42
N LEU A 311 23.79 11.14 13.06
CA LEU A 311 23.99 12.45 13.68
C LEU A 311 23.22 13.57 12.96
N ASN A 312 22.87 13.38 11.67
CA ASN A 312 22.25 14.42 10.85
C ASN A 312 20.81 14.10 10.42
N PHE A 313 20.20 12.99 10.86
CA PHE A 313 18.83 12.64 10.40
C PHE A 313 17.82 13.77 10.65
N ARG A 314 17.99 14.57 11.71
CA ARG A 314 17.07 15.66 12.01
C ARG A 314 17.18 16.79 11.00
N SER A 315 18.39 17.25 10.69
CA SER A 315 18.60 18.30 9.67
C SER A 315 18.16 17.82 8.29
N ILE A 316 18.45 16.56 7.93
CA ILE A 316 17.94 15.91 6.71
C ILE A 316 16.39 15.91 6.69
N GLY A 317 15.78 15.63 7.84
CA GLY A 317 14.33 15.69 8.05
C GLY A 317 13.77 17.09 7.84
N GLU A 318 14.37 18.10 8.46
CA GLU A 318 14.00 19.52 8.34
C GLU A 318 14.07 20.01 6.89
N GLU A 319 15.16 19.69 6.18
CA GLU A 319 15.30 20.01 4.77
C GLU A 319 14.21 19.33 3.93
N SER A 320 13.93 18.06 4.20
CA SER A 320 12.85 17.34 3.51
C SER A 320 11.47 17.95 3.78
N VAL A 321 11.23 18.47 4.98
CA VAL A 321 9.97 19.12 5.35
C VAL A 321 9.85 20.45 4.64
N LYS A 322 10.90 21.28 4.66
CA LYS A 322 10.95 22.56 3.94
C LYS A 322 10.68 22.36 2.45
N ASN A 323 11.36 21.38 1.85
CA ASN A 323 11.14 21.01 0.45
C ASN A 323 9.70 20.55 0.17
N TYR A 324 9.10 19.79 1.10
CA TYR A 324 7.71 19.36 0.97
C TYR A 324 6.74 20.54 1.02
N ILE A 325 6.89 21.44 1.99
CA ILE A 325 6.05 22.64 2.14
C ILE A 325 6.14 23.50 0.88
N GLN A 326 7.37 23.80 0.43
CA GLN A 326 7.58 24.64 -0.77
C GLN A 326 6.97 24.03 -2.04
N LYS A 327 7.14 22.73 -2.24
CA LYS A 327 6.71 22.07 -3.49
C LYS A 327 5.22 21.70 -3.50
N GLN A 328 4.68 21.25 -2.37
CA GLN A 328 3.31 20.72 -2.29
C GLN A 328 2.30 21.70 -1.73
N LEU A 329 2.63 22.42 -0.64
CA LEU A 329 1.68 23.33 -0.01
C LEU A 329 1.66 24.70 -0.67
N LEU A 330 2.83 25.22 -1.04
CA LEU A 330 2.96 26.54 -1.67
C LEU A 330 2.90 26.50 -3.21
N GLY A 331 2.80 25.31 -3.81
CA GLY A 331 2.56 25.16 -5.25
C GLY A 331 3.76 25.40 -6.17
N ASN A 332 5.00 25.43 -5.66
CA ASN A 332 6.17 25.78 -6.49
C ASN A 332 6.64 24.68 -7.48
N SER A 333 5.99 23.50 -7.55
CA SER A 333 6.34 22.46 -8.53
C SER A 333 5.24 21.42 -8.79
N ASN A 334 5.15 20.89 -10.01
CA ASN A 334 4.20 19.84 -10.41
C ASN A 334 4.59 18.41 -10.02
N THR A 335 5.71 18.19 -9.32
CA THR A 335 6.14 16.84 -8.90
C THR A 335 5.58 16.47 -7.53
N THR A 336 4.72 15.44 -7.47
CA THR A 336 4.00 14.99 -6.25
C THR A 336 4.70 13.89 -5.43
N THR A 337 5.84 13.37 -5.91
CA THR A 337 6.49 12.20 -5.29
C THR A 337 7.47 12.58 -4.19
N ILE A 338 7.16 12.18 -2.95
CA ILE A 338 8.09 12.27 -1.81
C ILE A 338 9.19 11.23 -2.03
N ARG A 339 10.45 11.68 -2.20
CA ARG A 339 11.61 10.79 -2.27
C ARG A 339 11.90 10.22 -0.88
N ARG A 340 12.10 8.91 -0.82
CA ARG A 340 12.50 8.21 0.40
C ARG A 340 14.00 8.31 0.63
N LYS A 341 14.41 8.60 1.86
CA LYS A 341 15.81 8.83 2.24
C LYS A 341 16.52 7.53 2.57
N LYS A 342 15.80 6.55 3.15
CA LYS A 342 16.36 5.24 3.54
C LYS A 342 17.63 5.35 4.40
N LEU A 343 17.65 6.28 5.36
CA LEU A 343 18.78 6.50 6.26
C LEU A 343 19.26 5.20 6.91
N LEU A 344 20.58 5.04 6.94
CA LEU A 344 21.29 3.94 7.54
C LEU A 344 21.31 4.07 9.07
N THR A 345 21.22 2.92 9.74
CA THR A 345 21.25 2.80 11.20
C THR A 345 22.16 1.64 11.57
N MET A 346 22.59 1.56 12.84
CA MET A 346 23.44 0.45 13.33
C MET A 346 22.73 -0.91 13.40
N SER A 347 21.45 -0.99 13.04
CA SER A 347 20.70 -2.24 12.98
C SER A 347 21.31 -3.23 11.99
N VAL A 348 21.74 -4.40 12.48
CA VAL A 348 22.44 -5.46 11.74
C VAL A 348 21.57 -6.17 10.69
N LYS A 349 20.25 -5.92 10.66
CA LYS A 349 19.33 -6.63 9.75
C LYS A 349 18.99 -5.78 8.52
N PRO A 350 19.68 -5.96 7.37
CA PRO A 350 19.04 -5.68 6.10
C PRO A 350 17.87 -6.64 6.00
N LYS A 351 16.64 -6.15 6.16
CA LYS A 351 15.48 -6.90 5.68
C LYS A 351 15.64 -6.96 4.17
N SER A 352 16.34 -7.97 3.65
CA SER A 352 16.11 -8.43 2.30
C SER A 352 14.65 -8.89 2.31
N LYS A 353 13.75 -7.97 1.95
CA LYS A 353 12.42 -8.39 1.54
C LYS A 353 12.71 -9.26 0.33
N LYS A 354 12.62 -10.59 0.51
CA LYS A 354 12.64 -11.56 -0.58
C LYS A 354 11.76 -10.97 -1.67
N ARG A 355 12.36 -10.62 -2.80
CA ARG A 355 11.68 -9.84 -3.84
C ARG A 355 10.52 -10.72 -4.29
N LYS A 356 9.30 -10.38 -3.88
CA LYS A 356 8.12 -11.22 -4.16
C LYS A 356 8.12 -11.57 -5.64
N THR A 357 8.01 -12.86 -5.93
CA THR A 357 7.97 -13.35 -7.31
C THR A 357 6.75 -12.76 -8.01
N VAL A 358 6.77 -12.73 -9.35
CA VAL A 358 5.61 -12.25 -10.13
C VAL A 358 4.36 -13.07 -9.79
N GLN A 359 4.52 -14.39 -9.63
CA GLN A 359 3.45 -15.31 -9.25
C GLN A 359 2.86 -15.00 -7.86
N GLU A 360 3.69 -14.71 -6.85
CA GLU A 360 3.20 -14.34 -5.51
C GLU A 360 2.38 -13.03 -5.54
N ARG A 361 2.82 -12.05 -6.34
CA ARG A 361 2.07 -10.78 -6.51
C ARG A 361 0.75 -10.99 -7.23
N GLU A 362 0.72 -11.88 -8.21
CA GLU A 362 -0.50 -12.26 -8.94
C GLU A 362 -1.49 -13.00 -8.03
N SER A 363 -1.03 -13.98 -7.27
CA SER A 363 -1.86 -14.71 -6.30
C SER A 363 -2.48 -13.78 -5.26
N GLU A 364 -1.73 -12.83 -4.71
CA GLU A 364 -2.27 -11.83 -3.78
C GLU A 364 -3.33 -10.93 -4.42
N LYS A 365 -3.12 -10.52 -5.68
CA LYS A 365 -4.10 -9.73 -6.43
C LYS A 365 -5.35 -10.57 -6.73
N LEU A 366 -5.21 -11.85 -7.07
CA LEU A 366 -6.32 -12.77 -7.34
C LEU A 366 -7.14 -13.04 -6.08
N ILE A 367 -6.48 -13.27 -4.94
CA ILE A 367 -7.13 -13.41 -3.63
C ILE A 367 -7.94 -12.14 -3.31
N LYS A 368 -7.39 -10.94 -3.54
CA LYS A 368 -8.14 -9.68 -3.35
C LYS A 368 -9.36 -9.56 -4.26
N CYS A 369 -9.26 -10.00 -5.50
CA CYS A 369 -10.40 -10.04 -6.42
C CYS A 369 -11.49 -11.02 -5.94
N LEU A 370 -11.11 -12.21 -5.48
CA LEU A 370 -12.04 -13.19 -4.91
C LEU A 370 -12.71 -12.67 -3.62
N GLN A 371 -11.95 -12.01 -2.75
CA GLN A 371 -12.49 -11.38 -1.54
C GLN A 371 -13.52 -10.30 -1.87
N ARG A 372 -13.27 -9.48 -2.90
CA ARG A 372 -14.26 -8.49 -3.38
C ARG A 372 -15.50 -9.16 -3.96
N ARG A 373 -15.35 -10.27 -4.70
CA ARG A 373 -16.49 -11.06 -5.21
C ARG A 373 -17.33 -11.62 -4.07
N LEU A 374 -16.71 -12.16 -3.02
CA LEU A 374 -17.43 -12.64 -1.85
C LEU A 374 -18.16 -11.50 -1.13
N ALA A 375 -17.52 -10.34 -0.97
CA ALA A 375 -18.15 -9.17 -0.37
C ALA A 375 -19.35 -8.66 -1.19
N TRP A 376 -19.25 -8.64 -2.53
CA TRP A 376 -20.35 -8.25 -3.41
C TRP A 376 -21.47 -9.28 -3.46
N ALA A 377 -21.14 -10.58 -3.51
CA ALA A 377 -22.14 -11.64 -3.47
C ALA A 377 -22.97 -11.58 -2.17
N ASN A 378 -22.32 -11.22 -1.05
CA ASN A 378 -22.99 -11.01 0.22
C ASN A 378 -23.85 -9.74 0.28
N SER A 379 -23.76 -8.83 -0.71
CA SER A 379 -24.53 -7.58 -0.76
C SER A 379 -25.90 -7.70 -1.48
N GLY A 380 -26.26 -8.89 -1.95
CA GLY A 380 -27.61 -9.18 -2.48
C GLY A 380 -27.91 -8.67 -3.90
N LEU A 381 -27.01 -7.90 -4.51
CA LEU A 381 -27.09 -7.47 -5.91
C LEU A 381 -26.48 -8.55 -6.83
N MET A 382 -27.19 -9.67 -6.99
CA MET A 382 -26.88 -10.66 -8.01
C MET A 382 -27.50 -10.22 -9.34
N ASP A 383 -26.80 -9.36 -10.08
CA ASP A 383 -27.10 -9.22 -11.50
C ASP A 383 -26.35 -10.32 -12.28
N SER A 384 -27.02 -10.87 -13.29
CA SER A 384 -26.73 -12.13 -14.01
C SER A 384 -25.42 -12.18 -14.81
N GLN A 385 -24.52 -11.22 -14.62
CA GLN A 385 -23.35 -11.07 -15.48
C GLN A 385 -22.15 -11.86 -14.96
N VAL A 386 -22.23 -13.18 -15.18
CA VAL A 386 -21.17 -14.17 -14.95
C VAL A 386 -19.89 -13.90 -15.78
N TYR A 387 -19.93 -12.93 -16.72
CA TYR A 387 -18.90 -12.72 -17.74
C TYR A 387 -18.18 -11.36 -17.70
N GLN A 388 -18.37 -10.51 -16.68
CA GLN A 388 -17.67 -9.22 -16.64
C GLN A 388 -16.19 -9.34 -16.27
N GLN A 389 -15.37 -8.55 -16.97
CA GLN A 389 -13.95 -8.39 -16.71
C GLN A 389 -13.69 -7.43 -15.52
N TYR A 390 -13.02 -7.90 -14.47
CA TYR A 390 -12.82 -7.15 -13.21
C TYR A 390 -11.57 -6.25 -13.16
N SER A 391 -10.80 -6.20 -14.23
CA SER A 391 -9.76 -5.20 -14.40
C SER A 391 -10.28 -4.10 -15.30
N ILE A 392 -10.02 -2.84 -14.91
CA ILE A 392 -10.32 -1.65 -15.72
C ILE A 392 -9.82 -1.82 -17.16
N TYR A 393 -8.74 -2.62 -17.33
CA TYR A 393 -8.15 -2.95 -18.62
C TYR A 393 -7.89 -4.46 -18.76
N PRO A 394 -8.10 -5.08 -19.94
CA PRO A 394 -7.88 -6.51 -20.16
C PRO A 394 -6.42 -6.90 -19.97
N ARG A 395 -6.07 -7.61 -18.89
CA ARG A 395 -4.67 -7.90 -18.54
C ARG A 395 -3.91 -8.77 -19.55
N ALA A 396 -4.63 -9.51 -20.39
CA ALA A 396 -4.04 -10.21 -21.52
C ALA A 396 -3.53 -9.24 -22.60
N LEU A 397 -4.12 -8.05 -22.68
CA LEU A 397 -3.89 -7.06 -23.72
C LEU A 397 -3.09 -5.85 -23.21
N CYS A 398 -3.15 -5.51 -21.92
CA CYS A 398 -2.59 -4.28 -21.37
C CYS A 398 -2.08 -4.42 -19.92
N ASP A 399 -1.16 -3.53 -19.54
CA ASP A 399 -0.57 -3.48 -18.21
C ASP A 399 -1.47 -2.82 -17.15
N ASP A 400 -0.98 -2.72 -15.90
CA ASP A 400 -1.70 -2.13 -14.77
C ASP A 400 -2.09 -0.64 -15.02
N SER A 401 -1.48 0.04 -16.00
CA SER A 401 -1.80 1.41 -16.44
C SER A 401 -2.74 1.48 -17.65
N GLY A 402 -3.19 0.34 -18.17
CA GLY A 402 -4.02 0.28 -19.38
C GLY A 402 -3.26 0.46 -20.68
N ILE A 403 -1.92 0.43 -20.63
CA ILE A 403 -1.08 0.53 -21.82
C ILE A 403 -1.02 -0.86 -22.46
N PRO A 404 -1.38 -1.02 -23.74
CA PRO A 404 -1.29 -2.30 -24.43
C PRO A 404 0.13 -2.86 -24.38
N HIS A 405 0.26 -4.17 -24.12
CA HIS A 405 1.54 -4.85 -24.17
C HIS A 405 2.11 -4.79 -25.59
N LYS A 406 3.03 -3.85 -25.84
CA LYS A 406 3.71 -3.70 -27.13
C LYS A 406 4.69 -4.86 -27.36
N SER A 407 4.25 -5.89 -28.07
CA SER A 407 5.15 -6.90 -28.64
C SER A 407 4.50 -7.61 -29.82
N ALA A 408 5.29 -8.20 -30.71
CA ALA A 408 4.77 -9.05 -31.78
C ALA A 408 4.03 -10.27 -31.18
N LYS A 409 3.01 -10.81 -31.89
CA LYS A 409 2.24 -12.00 -31.46
C LYS A 409 3.17 -13.16 -31.03
N CYS A 410 4.31 -13.34 -31.72
CA CYS A 410 5.31 -14.37 -31.39
C CYS A 410 5.95 -14.23 -30.00
N SER A 411 6.15 -13.01 -29.49
CA SER A 411 6.70 -12.77 -28.13
C SER A 411 5.72 -13.27 -27.06
N TRP A 412 4.41 -13.17 -27.33
CA TRP A 412 3.38 -13.71 -26.46
C TRP A 412 3.37 -15.24 -26.46
N THR A 413 3.55 -15.88 -27.61
CA THR A 413 3.71 -17.34 -27.71
C THR A 413 4.86 -17.83 -26.83
N THR A 414 6.04 -17.18 -26.89
CA THR A 414 7.19 -17.53 -26.04
C THR A 414 6.90 -17.37 -24.55
N LYS A 415 6.19 -16.30 -24.16
CA LYS A 415 5.79 -16.07 -22.76
C LYS A 415 4.82 -17.15 -22.27
N LEU A 416 3.84 -17.53 -23.07
CA LEU A 416 2.87 -18.58 -22.74
C LEU A 416 3.56 -19.95 -22.63
N LEU A 417 4.40 -20.29 -23.60
CA LEU A 417 5.21 -21.52 -23.57
C LEU A 417 6.04 -21.62 -22.29
N THR A 418 6.75 -20.54 -21.93
CA THR A 418 7.58 -20.50 -20.71
C THR A 418 6.72 -20.60 -19.44
N ARG A 419 5.59 -19.90 -19.41
CA ARG A 419 4.69 -19.85 -18.24
C ARG A 419 3.99 -21.19 -17.98
N TYR A 420 3.63 -21.91 -19.04
CA TYR A 420 2.84 -23.14 -18.97
C TYR A 420 3.63 -24.40 -19.33
N GLN A 421 4.97 -24.32 -19.35
CA GLN A 421 5.86 -25.44 -19.73
C GLN A 421 5.61 -26.74 -18.95
N ASN A 422 5.13 -26.64 -17.70
CA ASN A 422 4.91 -27.77 -16.79
C ASN A 422 3.42 -28.10 -16.58
N VAL A 423 2.51 -27.48 -17.32
CA VAL A 423 1.06 -27.73 -17.17
C VAL A 423 0.64 -28.87 -18.09
N MET A 424 -0.19 -29.77 -17.55
CA MET A 424 -0.82 -30.86 -18.29
C MET A 424 -2.35 -30.68 -18.32
N PRO A 425 -3.00 -30.80 -19.49
CA PRO A 425 -2.41 -31.04 -20.82
C PRO A 425 -1.58 -29.85 -21.33
N LYS A 426 -0.65 -30.09 -22.27
CA LYS A 426 0.21 -29.04 -22.84
C LYS A 426 -0.63 -27.92 -23.43
N VAL A 427 -0.41 -26.70 -22.96
CA VAL A 427 -1.15 -25.50 -23.38
C VAL A 427 -0.83 -25.08 -24.82
N ALA A 428 0.31 -25.51 -25.35
CA ALA A 428 0.68 -25.31 -26.75
C ALA A 428 1.15 -26.64 -27.34
N ALA A 429 0.55 -27.01 -28.47
CA ALA A 429 0.88 -28.19 -29.23
C ALA A 429 0.92 -27.83 -30.72
N ASN A 430 1.77 -28.54 -31.47
CA ASN A 430 1.82 -28.41 -32.92
C ASN A 430 0.85 -29.37 -33.62
N ASP A 431 0.43 -30.42 -32.90
CA ASP A 431 -0.40 -31.50 -33.41
C ASP A 431 -1.70 -31.58 -32.60
N ILE A 432 -2.74 -32.15 -33.22
CA ILE A 432 -4.02 -32.40 -32.56
C ILE A 432 -3.78 -33.45 -31.46
N PRO A 433 -4.22 -33.21 -30.21
CA PRO A 433 -4.04 -34.17 -29.13
C PRO A 433 -4.67 -35.52 -29.47
N THR A 434 -3.90 -36.60 -29.35
CA THR A 434 -4.40 -37.97 -29.59
C THR A 434 -5.20 -38.53 -28.41
N GLU A 435 -5.00 -37.97 -27.22
CA GLU A 435 -5.60 -38.46 -25.97
C GLU A 435 -7.01 -37.91 -25.71
N TRP A 436 -7.41 -36.83 -26.39
CA TRP A 436 -8.72 -36.22 -26.20
C TRP A 436 -9.13 -35.42 -27.45
N THR A 437 -10.44 -35.42 -27.75
CA THR A 437 -11.01 -34.66 -28.84
C THR A 437 -11.58 -33.33 -28.33
N PRO A 438 -11.14 -32.18 -28.87
CA PRO A 438 -11.73 -30.88 -28.52
C PRO A 438 -13.21 -30.81 -28.87
N GLN A 439 -14.02 -30.25 -27.97
CA GLN A 439 -15.44 -30.02 -28.23
C GLN A 439 -15.67 -28.88 -29.25
N CYS A 440 -14.79 -27.87 -29.21
CA CYS A 440 -14.81 -26.71 -30.10
C CYS A 440 -13.38 -26.31 -30.46
N VAL A 441 -13.14 -25.91 -31.72
CA VAL A 441 -11.86 -25.39 -32.18
C VAL A 441 -12.05 -23.98 -32.74
N VAL A 442 -11.27 -23.02 -32.26
CA VAL A 442 -11.28 -21.63 -32.76
C VAL A 442 -10.00 -21.36 -33.54
N ILE A 443 -10.16 -20.92 -34.80
CA ILE A 443 -9.07 -20.68 -35.74
C ILE A 443 -8.94 -19.18 -36.02
N ASP A 444 -7.75 -18.62 -35.81
CA ASP A 444 -7.38 -17.27 -36.28
C ASP A 444 -7.27 -17.28 -37.81
N ALA A 445 -8.31 -16.80 -38.49
CA ALA A 445 -8.39 -16.85 -39.94
C ALA A 445 -7.37 -15.94 -40.62
N MET A 446 -6.81 -14.94 -39.91
CA MET A 446 -5.72 -14.14 -40.46
C MET A 446 -4.48 -14.98 -40.69
N PHE A 447 -4.22 -15.99 -39.85
CA PHE A 447 -3.15 -16.95 -40.08
C PHE A 447 -3.41 -17.81 -41.33
N MET A 448 -4.65 -18.24 -41.54
CA MET A 448 -5.04 -19.07 -42.69
C MET A 448 -4.75 -18.36 -44.03
N ILE A 449 -5.16 -17.09 -44.17
CA ILE A 449 -4.99 -16.35 -45.44
C ILE A 449 -3.52 -16.01 -45.76
N HIS A 450 -2.61 -16.10 -44.78
CA HIS A 450 -1.17 -15.98 -45.03
C HIS A 450 -0.60 -17.23 -45.74
N ALA A 451 -1.34 -18.34 -45.79
CA ALA A 451 -0.95 -19.50 -46.59
C ALA A 451 -1.03 -19.17 -48.08
N LYS A 452 0.12 -19.19 -48.77
CA LYS A 452 0.19 -18.90 -50.20
C LYS A 452 -0.67 -19.91 -51.01
N PRO A 453 -1.45 -19.46 -52.00
CA PRO A 453 -2.15 -20.34 -52.93
C PRO A 453 -1.16 -21.29 -53.62
N LEU A 454 -1.55 -22.55 -53.79
CA LEU A 454 -0.76 -23.49 -54.59
C LEU A 454 -0.78 -23.07 -56.07
N ARG A 455 0.21 -23.53 -56.85
CA ARG A 455 0.27 -23.25 -58.31
C ARG A 455 -0.96 -23.76 -59.07
N SER A 456 -1.62 -24.79 -58.54
CA SER A 456 -2.84 -25.39 -59.09
C SER A 456 -4.11 -24.59 -58.77
N THR A 457 -4.06 -23.66 -57.82
CA THR A 457 -5.20 -22.87 -57.34
C THR A 457 -5.48 -21.71 -58.29
N LYS A 458 -6.60 -21.76 -59.03
CA LYS A 458 -6.91 -20.75 -60.06
C LYS A 458 -8.01 -19.78 -59.66
N THR A 459 -8.95 -20.21 -58.83
CA THR A 459 -10.10 -19.39 -58.38
C THR A 459 -10.09 -19.15 -56.87
N ILE A 460 -10.95 -18.25 -56.41
CA ILE A 460 -11.23 -18.06 -54.98
C ILE A 460 -11.87 -19.31 -54.37
N GLU A 461 -12.71 -20.01 -55.13
CA GLU A 461 -13.25 -21.31 -54.74
C GLU A 461 -12.14 -22.34 -54.48
N ASP A 462 -11.21 -22.51 -55.42
CA ASP A 462 -10.08 -23.44 -55.28
C ASP A 462 -9.24 -23.10 -54.05
N TYR A 463 -9.04 -21.81 -53.80
CA TYR A 463 -8.25 -21.34 -52.66
C TYR A 463 -8.96 -21.59 -51.34
N THR A 464 -10.27 -21.33 -51.29
CA THR A 464 -11.09 -21.60 -50.10
C THR A 464 -11.13 -23.09 -49.79
N LYS A 465 -11.26 -23.95 -50.82
CA LYS A 465 -11.11 -25.41 -50.69
C LYS A 465 -9.74 -25.81 -50.16
N GLN A 466 -8.67 -25.18 -50.66
CA GLN A 466 -7.31 -25.41 -50.17
C GLN A 466 -7.20 -25.06 -48.68
N LEU A 467 -7.75 -23.91 -48.25
CA LEU A 467 -7.75 -23.50 -46.85
C LEU A 467 -8.56 -24.45 -45.97
N PHE A 468 -9.75 -24.86 -46.42
CA PHE A 468 -10.59 -25.84 -45.72
C PHE A 468 -9.84 -27.15 -45.49
N ASN A 469 -9.29 -27.73 -46.56
CA ASN A 469 -8.57 -29.01 -46.49
C ASN A 469 -7.34 -28.94 -45.59
N ARG A 470 -6.64 -27.79 -45.57
CA ARG A 470 -5.40 -27.63 -44.81
C ARG A 470 -5.63 -27.34 -43.34
N PHE A 471 -6.67 -26.58 -42.98
CA PHE A 471 -6.81 -26.03 -41.62
C PHE A 471 -8.07 -26.48 -40.88
N ILE A 472 -9.08 -27.02 -41.57
CA ILE A 472 -10.39 -27.32 -40.99
C ILE A 472 -10.69 -28.83 -41.05
N LYS A 473 -10.49 -29.45 -42.22
CA LYS A 473 -10.88 -30.84 -42.48
C LYS A 473 -10.28 -31.85 -41.50
N GLU A 474 -9.02 -31.64 -41.09
CA GLU A 474 -8.33 -32.55 -40.18
C GLU A 474 -9.00 -32.61 -38.80
N TYR A 475 -9.39 -31.46 -38.24
CA TYR A 475 -10.12 -31.39 -36.96
C TYR A 475 -11.47 -32.11 -37.03
N PHE A 476 -12.23 -31.89 -38.10
CA PHE A 476 -13.48 -32.62 -38.34
C PHE A 476 -13.25 -34.13 -38.48
N SER A 477 -12.16 -34.54 -39.13
CA SER A 477 -11.79 -35.96 -39.26
C SER A 477 -11.36 -36.59 -37.93
N CYS A 478 -10.87 -35.79 -36.98
CA CYS A 478 -10.53 -36.19 -35.61
C CYS A 478 -11.74 -36.18 -34.65
N GLY A 479 -12.96 -35.92 -35.13
CA GLY A 479 -14.19 -35.99 -34.34
C GLY A 479 -14.58 -34.69 -33.63
N VAL A 480 -13.97 -33.55 -33.99
CA VAL A 480 -14.45 -32.23 -33.53
C VAL A 480 -15.79 -31.94 -34.20
N ASN A 481 -16.77 -31.45 -33.45
CA ASN A 481 -18.11 -31.15 -33.99
C ASN A 481 -18.32 -29.67 -34.31
N GLU A 482 -17.61 -28.76 -33.65
CA GLU A 482 -17.81 -27.31 -33.77
C GLU A 482 -16.47 -26.61 -34.07
N ILE A 483 -16.37 -25.93 -35.23
CA ILE A 483 -15.16 -25.19 -35.62
C ILE A 483 -15.53 -23.75 -35.95
N HIS A 484 -14.82 -22.80 -35.35
CA HIS A 484 -15.05 -21.37 -35.53
C HIS A 484 -13.88 -20.74 -36.28
N VAL A 485 -14.15 -20.09 -37.41
CA VAL A 485 -13.14 -19.41 -38.23
C VAL A 485 -13.37 -17.90 -38.11
N ILE A 486 -12.44 -17.22 -37.44
CA ILE A 486 -12.60 -15.82 -37.03
C ILE A 486 -11.66 -14.92 -37.82
N PHE A 487 -12.21 -14.05 -38.65
CA PHE A 487 -11.46 -13.05 -39.41
C PHE A 487 -11.35 -11.73 -38.64
N ASP A 488 -10.21 -11.03 -38.77
CA ASP A 488 -10.10 -9.65 -38.31
C ASP A 488 -11.07 -8.77 -39.12
N LYS A 489 -11.93 -8.03 -38.43
CA LYS A 489 -12.77 -7.01 -39.07
C LYS A 489 -12.11 -5.64 -39.03
N ALA A 490 -12.18 -4.91 -40.15
CA ALA A 490 -11.90 -3.48 -40.18
C ALA A 490 -13.16 -2.73 -39.74
N THR A 491 -13.38 -2.56 -38.45
CA THR A 491 -14.50 -1.73 -37.96
C THR A 491 -14.19 -0.25 -38.13
N ASP A 492 -15.11 0.49 -38.76
CA ASP A 492 -15.09 1.96 -38.87
C ASP A 492 -15.75 2.66 -37.66
N SER A 493 -16.23 1.91 -36.67
CA SER A 493 -17.01 2.44 -35.55
C SER A 493 -16.15 2.88 -34.33
N HIS A 494 -16.12 4.20 -34.15
CA HIS A 494 -15.87 5.05 -32.97
C HIS A 494 -14.73 4.85 -31.95
N PHE A 495 -14.08 3.70 -31.78
CA PHE A 495 -12.77 3.61 -31.08
C PHE A 495 -12.15 2.23 -31.27
N ASN A 496 -11.20 2.11 -32.20
CA ASN A 496 -10.41 0.88 -32.35
C ASN A 496 -8.94 1.18 -32.03
N PRO A 497 -8.33 0.55 -31.00
CA PRO A 497 -6.92 0.78 -30.64
C PRO A 497 -5.95 0.52 -31.80
N LYS A 498 -6.34 -0.32 -32.76
CA LYS A 498 -5.57 -0.62 -33.98
C LYS A 498 -5.53 0.57 -34.94
N VAL A 499 -6.47 1.53 -34.89
CA VAL A 499 -6.54 2.67 -35.83
C VAL A 499 -5.31 3.55 -35.78
N TYR A 500 -4.76 3.81 -34.58
CA TYR A 500 -3.53 4.59 -34.44
C TYR A 500 -2.33 3.89 -35.07
N GLU A 501 -2.21 2.57 -34.92
CA GLU A 501 -1.13 1.81 -35.54
C GLU A 501 -1.34 1.54 -37.03
N GLN A 502 -2.59 1.39 -37.47
CA GLN A 502 -2.97 1.32 -38.88
C GLN A 502 -2.58 2.62 -39.58
N LYS A 503 -3.00 3.78 -39.06
CA LYS A 503 -2.60 5.10 -39.57
C LYS A 503 -1.08 5.27 -39.64
N ARG A 504 -0.34 4.81 -38.63
CA ARG A 504 1.14 4.88 -38.65
C ARG A 504 1.74 4.00 -39.76
N ARG A 505 1.25 2.77 -39.94
CA ARG A 505 1.69 1.85 -40.99
C ARG A 505 1.36 2.38 -42.38
N ASP A 506 0.15 2.93 -42.54
CA ASP A 506 -0.34 3.51 -43.79
C ASP A 506 0.48 4.78 -44.15
N CYS A 507 0.81 5.63 -43.18
CA CYS A 507 1.69 6.79 -43.39
C CYS A 507 3.14 6.41 -43.75
N SER A 508 3.65 5.27 -43.24
CA SER A 508 5.01 4.78 -43.56
C SER A 508 5.13 4.11 -44.93
N LYS A 509 3.99 3.74 -45.52
CA LYS A 509 3.88 3.14 -46.86
C LYS A 509 3.20 4.12 -47.80
N SER A 510 3.75 5.32 -47.95
CA SER A 510 3.47 6.20 -49.09
C SER A 510 4.11 5.64 -50.37
N SER A 511 3.78 4.41 -50.75
CA SER A 511 4.31 3.75 -51.93
C SER A 511 3.18 3.28 -52.85
N SER A 512 3.01 4.07 -53.91
CA SER A 512 2.18 3.89 -55.12
C SER A 512 0.69 4.23 -55.00
N SER A 513 0.38 5.48 -55.34
CA SER A 513 -0.96 5.97 -55.73
C SER A 513 -1.54 5.31 -57.02
N HIS A 514 -1.08 4.11 -57.39
CA HIS A 514 -1.40 3.44 -58.66
C HIS A 514 -1.72 1.93 -58.54
N HIS A 515 -1.91 1.38 -57.34
CA HIS A 515 -2.41 0.01 -57.21
C HIS A 515 -3.92 -0.05 -57.44
N GLN A 516 -4.37 -0.79 -58.46
CA GLN A 516 -5.78 -1.06 -58.69
C GLN A 516 -6.29 -2.11 -57.70
N HIS A 517 -7.29 -1.74 -56.89
CA HIS A 517 -7.89 -2.66 -55.93
C HIS A 517 -8.60 -3.81 -56.63
N LEU A 518 -8.37 -5.03 -56.15
CA LEU A 518 -8.97 -6.24 -56.69
C LEU A 518 -10.25 -6.58 -55.91
N SER A 519 -11.27 -7.06 -56.61
CA SER A 519 -12.45 -7.70 -56.02
C SER A 519 -12.40 -9.21 -56.21
N PHE A 520 -12.84 -9.93 -55.19
CA PHE A 520 -12.77 -11.39 -55.15
C PHE A 520 -14.19 -11.95 -55.08
N GLU A 521 -14.63 -12.55 -56.18
CA GLU A 521 -15.91 -13.25 -56.28
C GLU A 521 -15.65 -14.74 -56.53
N PHE A 522 -16.66 -15.57 -56.24
CA PHE A 522 -16.60 -17.03 -56.23
C PHE A 522 -15.81 -17.65 -57.41
N SER A 523 -16.07 -17.20 -58.64
CA SER A 523 -15.48 -17.73 -59.88
C SER A 523 -14.35 -16.87 -60.48
N LYS A 524 -13.93 -15.78 -59.82
CA LYS A 524 -12.87 -14.90 -60.34
C LYS A 524 -11.49 -15.54 -60.20
N PHE A 525 -10.64 -15.25 -61.19
CA PHE A 525 -9.25 -15.70 -61.19
C PHE A 525 -8.45 -15.10 -60.03
N LEU A 526 -7.67 -15.93 -59.35
CA LEU A 526 -6.85 -15.55 -58.22
C LEU A 526 -5.44 -15.12 -58.69
N PRO A 527 -5.04 -13.85 -58.48
CA PRO A 527 -3.71 -13.39 -58.90
C PRO A 527 -2.63 -13.86 -57.90
N THR A 528 -2.11 -15.06 -58.14
CA THR A 528 -1.13 -15.74 -57.26
C THR A 528 0.27 -15.10 -57.29
N THR A 529 0.62 -14.37 -58.34
CA THR A 529 1.92 -13.70 -58.51
C THR A 529 2.05 -12.43 -57.66
N THR A 530 0.93 -11.80 -57.27
CA THR A 530 0.90 -10.59 -56.45
C THR A 530 0.34 -10.83 -55.04
N TRP A 531 0.38 -12.08 -54.55
CA TRP A 531 -0.25 -12.47 -53.29
C TRP A 531 0.18 -11.61 -52.08
N GLN A 532 1.47 -11.30 -52.00
CA GLN A 532 1.98 -10.46 -50.93
C GLN A 532 1.45 -9.02 -51.01
N CYS A 533 1.33 -8.45 -52.21
CA CYS A 533 0.74 -7.13 -52.42
C CYS A 533 -0.74 -7.10 -51.99
N ILE A 534 -1.49 -8.18 -52.24
CA ILE A 534 -2.90 -8.30 -51.82
C ILE A 534 -3.01 -8.28 -50.29
N LEU A 535 -2.15 -9.02 -49.58
CA LEU A 535 -2.17 -9.07 -48.12
C LEU A 535 -1.63 -7.79 -47.46
N GLU A 536 -0.76 -7.05 -48.16
CA GLU A 536 -0.24 -5.77 -47.70
C GLU A 536 -1.20 -4.60 -47.96
N CYS A 537 -2.06 -4.70 -48.99
CA CYS A 537 -3.10 -3.71 -49.27
C CYS A 537 -4.37 -4.00 -48.46
N ARG A 538 -4.73 -3.07 -47.55
CA ARG A 538 -5.89 -3.24 -46.64
C ARG A 538 -7.20 -3.52 -47.37
N THR A 539 -7.52 -2.74 -48.39
CA THR A 539 -8.75 -2.89 -49.19
C THR A 539 -8.80 -4.23 -49.92
N CYS A 540 -7.69 -4.64 -50.55
CA CYS A 540 -7.62 -5.93 -51.25
C CYS A 540 -7.70 -7.11 -50.26
N LYS A 541 -7.07 -6.99 -49.09
CA LYS A 541 -7.16 -7.98 -48.01
C LYS A 541 -8.59 -8.11 -47.50
N GLU A 542 -9.31 -7.00 -47.33
CA GLU A 542 -10.71 -7.01 -46.91
C GLU A 542 -11.61 -7.68 -47.97
N HIS A 543 -11.47 -7.31 -49.25
CA HIS A 543 -12.21 -7.98 -50.32
C HIS A 543 -11.90 -9.48 -50.40
N LEU A 544 -10.65 -9.88 -50.15
CA LEU A 544 -10.26 -11.29 -50.11
C LEU A 544 -10.95 -12.02 -48.96
N ILE A 545 -11.00 -11.42 -47.76
CA ILE A 545 -11.71 -11.96 -46.59
C ILE A 545 -13.19 -12.16 -46.91
N LYS A 546 -13.85 -11.16 -47.51
CA LYS A 546 -15.26 -11.25 -47.92
C LYS A 546 -15.47 -12.35 -48.97
N GLY A 547 -14.62 -12.42 -49.98
CA GLY A 547 -14.69 -13.46 -51.01
C GLY A 547 -14.55 -14.87 -50.45
N ILE A 548 -13.63 -15.08 -49.51
CA ILE A 548 -13.45 -16.37 -48.81
C ILE A 548 -14.66 -16.67 -47.91
N GLY A 549 -15.14 -15.68 -47.14
CA GLY A 549 -16.30 -15.81 -46.27
C GLY A 549 -17.57 -16.21 -47.03
N LEU A 550 -17.86 -15.53 -48.14
CA LEU A 550 -18.99 -15.86 -49.02
C LEU A 550 -18.84 -17.24 -49.65
N THR A 551 -17.63 -17.61 -50.05
CA THR A 551 -17.38 -18.96 -50.59
C THR A 551 -17.61 -20.02 -49.52
N PHE A 552 -17.08 -19.86 -48.31
CA PHE A 552 -17.38 -20.78 -47.23
C PHE A 552 -18.89 -20.85 -46.94
N TYR A 553 -19.58 -19.71 -46.90
CA TYR A 553 -21.03 -19.65 -46.72
C TYR A 553 -21.78 -20.47 -47.78
N GLN A 554 -21.37 -20.37 -49.05
CA GLN A 554 -22.07 -20.99 -50.17
C GLN A 554 -21.86 -22.49 -50.28
N ILE A 555 -20.67 -23.02 -49.98
CA ILE A 555 -20.33 -24.43 -50.31
C ILE A 555 -19.82 -25.27 -49.15
N SER A 556 -19.61 -24.71 -47.95
CA SER A 556 -19.13 -25.53 -46.81
C SER A 556 -20.13 -26.55 -46.32
N HIS A 557 -21.43 -26.32 -46.54
CA HIS A 557 -22.47 -27.30 -46.22
C HIS A 557 -22.31 -28.62 -47.01
N LEU A 558 -21.58 -28.60 -48.14
CA LEU A 558 -21.20 -29.78 -48.92
C LEU A 558 -19.93 -30.47 -48.40
N TRP A 559 -19.21 -29.85 -47.46
CA TRP A 559 -17.91 -30.31 -46.96
C TRP A 559 -17.95 -30.84 -45.53
N ILE A 560 -19.05 -30.65 -44.83
CA ILE A 560 -19.26 -31.04 -43.43
C ILE A 560 -20.39 -32.08 -43.34
N THR A 561 -20.42 -32.87 -42.26
CA THR A 561 -21.46 -33.88 -42.01
C THR A 561 -22.59 -33.33 -41.12
N GLU A 562 -23.69 -34.08 -40.97
CA GLU A 562 -24.88 -33.68 -40.18
C GLU A 562 -24.59 -33.33 -38.71
N GLN A 563 -23.49 -33.83 -38.15
CA GLN A 563 -23.09 -33.58 -36.77
C GLN A 563 -22.05 -32.44 -36.64
N GLN A 564 -21.65 -31.84 -37.75
CA GLN A 564 -20.59 -30.84 -37.83
C GLN A 564 -21.14 -29.45 -38.08
N ILE A 565 -20.55 -28.48 -37.40
CA ILE A 565 -20.92 -27.08 -37.43
C ILE A 565 -19.67 -26.24 -37.73
N LEU A 566 -19.78 -25.37 -38.73
CA LEU A 566 -18.78 -24.36 -39.05
C LEU A 566 -19.35 -22.97 -38.76
N ILE A 567 -18.69 -22.21 -37.90
CA ILE A 567 -19.06 -20.82 -37.60
C ILE A 567 -18.08 -19.88 -38.28
N LEU A 568 -18.59 -18.90 -39.02
CA LEU A 568 -17.82 -17.86 -39.68
C LEU A 568 -18.09 -16.51 -39.05
N ALA A 569 -17.04 -15.77 -38.68
CA ALA A 569 -17.18 -14.46 -38.06
C ALA A 569 -16.21 -13.44 -38.68
N GLY A 570 -16.60 -12.17 -38.76
CA GLY A 570 -15.74 -11.07 -39.21
C GLY A 570 -15.49 -10.98 -40.72
N CYS A 571 -16.18 -11.77 -41.55
CA CYS A 571 -16.05 -11.76 -43.01
C CYS A 571 -17.28 -11.22 -43.77
N PHE A 572 -18.29 -10.73 -43.05
CA PHE A 572 -19.54 -10.18 -43.60
C PHE A 572 -19.76 -8.72 -43.16
N ASP A 573 -20.54 -7.99 -43.97
CA ASP A 573 -20.82 -6.57 -43.76
C ASP A 573 -21.82 -6.31 -42.62
N ASP A 574 -22.64 -7.29 -42.26
CA ASP A 574 -23.75 -7.18 -41.30
C ASP A 574 -23.35 -7.40 -39.82
N ASP A 575 -22.05 -7.59 -39.53
CA ASP A 575 -21.51 -7.85 -38.18
C ASP A 575 -22.01 -9.16 -37.54
N VAL A 576 -22.70 -10.01 -38.31
CA VAL A 576 -23.26 -11.28 -37.83
C VAL A 576 -22.25 -12.41 -38.01
N ALA A 577 -22.06 -13.22 -36.97
CA ALA A 577 -21.40 -14.51 -37.10
C ALA A 577 -22.42 -15.54 -37.61
N TRP A 578 -22.06 -16.37 -38.59
CA TRP A 578 -22.99 -17.30 -39.24
C TRP A 578 -22.62 -18.75 -38.95
N VAL A 579 -23.62 -19.53 -38.55
CA VAL A 579 -23.57 -20.97 -38.33
C VAL A 579 -23.93 -21.70 -39.61
N ILE A 580 -23.04 -22.59 -40.07
CA ILE A 580 -23.24 -23.45 -41.24
C ILE A 580 -23.31 -24.90 -40.74
N SER A 581 -24.38 -25.59 -41.11
CA SER A 581 -24.62 -27.02 -40.82
C SER A 581 -24.87 -27.80 -42.12
N SER A 582 -24.63 -29.10 -42.12
CA SER A 582 -24.88 -29.97 -43.29
C SER A 582 -26.37 -30.08 -43.61
N GLY A 583 -26.72 -30.02 -44.90
CA GLY A 583 -28.06 -30.20 -45.43
C GLY A 583 -28.34 -29.31 -46.65
N ALA A 584 -29.00 -29.83 -47.68
CA ALA A 584 -29.29 -29.10 -48.92
C ALA A 584 -30.28 -27.90 -48.76
N ALA A 585 -30.75 -27.65 -47.52
CA ALA A 585 -31.72 -26.62 -47.17
C ALA A 585 -31.42 -25.88 -45.85
N SER A 586 -30.24 -26.09 -45.22
CA SER A 586 -29.87 -25.38 -43.99
C SER A 586 -29.44 -23.95 -44.32
N VAL A 587 -30.40 -23.03 -44.31
CA VAL A 587 -30.11 -21.58 -44.36
C VAL A 587 -29.20 -21.28 -43.16
N PRO A 588 -27.98 -20.73 -43.38
CA PRO A 588 -27.10 -20.37 -42.28
C PRO A 588 -27.81 -19.46 -41.27
N GLN A 589 -27.55 -19.65 -39.98
CA GLN A 589 -28.22 -18.93 -38.91
C GLN A 589 -27.26 -17.99 -38.18
N PRO A 590 -27.73 -16.86 -37.64
CA PRO A 590 -26.89 -16.00 -36.81
C PRO A 590 -26.45 -16.71 -35.52
N GLU A 591 -25.18 -16.59 -35.14
CA GLU A 591 -24.60 -17.13 -33.90
C GLU A 591 -24.51 -16.05 -32.81
N PRO A 592 -25.37 -16.10 -31.77
CA PRO A 592 -25.37 -15.10 -30.72
C PRO A 592 -24.16 -15.11 -29.77
N LYS A 593 -23.38 -16.21 -29.70
CA LYS A 593 -22.18 -16.29 -28.83
C LYS A 593 -21.13 -15.22 -29.15
N TYR A 594 -21.15 -14.66 -30.34
CA TYR A 594 -20.21 -13.64 -30.81
C TYR A 594 -20.70 -12.19 -30.61
N TYR A 595 -21.81 -12.00 -29.91
CA TYR A 595 -22.32 -10.68 -29.56
C TYR A 595 -21.53 -10.04 -28.42
N SER A 596 -21.01 -8.83 -28.64
CA SER A 596 -20.37 -8.02 -27.61
C SER A 596 -20.82 -6.56 -27.70
N ASN A 597 -21.04 -5.94 -26.53
CA ASN A 597 -21.29 -4.51 -26.39
C ASN A 597 -20.01 -3.73 -26.02
N ALA A 598 -18.86 -4.40 -25.94
CA ALA A 598 -17.59 -3.77 -25.60
C ALA A 598 -17.09 -2.93 -26.79
N LYS A 599 -16.82 -1.64 -26.58
CA LYS A 599 -16.42 -0.69 -27.63
C LYS A 599 -15.14 -1.11 -28.37
N GLU A 600 -14.31 -1.91 -27.72
CA GLU A 600 -13.04 -2.44 -28.20
C GLU A 600 -13.12 -3.80 -28.90
N ALA A 601 -14.28 -4.45 -28.94
CA ALA A 601 -14.43 -5.76 -29.55
C ALA A 601 -14.31 -5.67 -31.09
N ASP A 602 -13.64 -6.66 -31.69
CA ASP A 602 -13.51 -6.75 -33.16
C ASP A 602 -14.87 -7.07 -33.85
N GLN A 603 -15.89 -7.50 -33.09
CA GLN A 603 -17.29 -7.61 -33.52
C GLN A 603 -18.19 -6.79 -32.59
N LEU A 604 -18.93 -5.84 -33.15
CA LEU A 604 -19.82 -4.91 -32.45
C LEU A 604 -21.23 -5.07 -32.98
N ILE A 605 -22.25 -4.94 -32.11
CA ILE A 605 -23.60 -4.58 -32.57
C ILE A 605 -24.02 -3.25 -31.95
N GLN A 606 -24.48 -2.33 -32.80
CA GLN A 606 -25.36 -1.23 -32.41
C GLN A 606 -26.75 -1.78 -32.16
N ILE A 607 -27.21 -1.75 -30.91
CA ILE A 607 -28.63 -1.94 -30.61
C ILE A 607 -29.36 -0.75 -31.23
N PHE A 608 -30.10 -0.98 -32.32
CA PHE A 608 -31.20 -0.08 -32.67
C PHE A 608 -32.28 -0.29 -31.61
N LEU A 609 -32.53 0.76 -30.82
CA LEU A 609 -33.73 0.86 -29.98
C LEU A 609 -34.97 1.00 -30.87
#